data_AF-A0A3N5VE04-F1
#
_entry.id   AF-A0A3N5VE04-F1
#
_cell.length_a   1.000
_cell.length_b   1.000
_cell.length_c   1.000
_cell.angle_alpha   90.00
_cell.angle_beta   90.00
_cell.angle_gamma   90.00
#
_symmetry.space_group_name_H-M   'P 1'
#
loop_
_entity.id
_entity.type
_entity.pdbx_description
1 polymer ?
#
loop_
_entity_poly.entity_id
_entity_poly.type
_entity_poly.pdbx_seq_one_letter_code
_entity_poly.pdbx_strand_id
1 'polypeptide(L)'
;MFYWNPSSTESDNGGTVVDTTCLPVRHSGRWLRIYDGLMDVRWFGARGDGTTDDTQALQKALDEVRVRGGSLFFPPGRYIVSSTLDAGASQGIRYFGGSTSSRGTNFPEDGNVKQWPTTLVWMGGQANSDVLFKWGGSHCIFDGIGFQGGWDCAPNPPGIGFLMYKSSGLGTGKGSFPRIQISHAAVGFQCAELRSDDNCDTCNFGRFHIKGCGVGFRVKNDQGVAHSFAYAKFDDTGVCFDFEAGGPLDVQHLHGVRTPVLLNISGAGLSSAFRFGFITLDGAQNERVVWVRHTATGGQDLCYVTIEGGQADFMQNQGLTNPPIAAFQMGPRSVLRVRNVTGGMTFGTQSTGSPSPLLKLTGTSGRTCSAIFDSCGLDDTNPRTGAWLILAGSGSTRHRALRDCYRTSKHARIATIEATS
;
A
#
# COMPACT_ATOMS: atom_id res chain seq x y z
N MET A 1 -24.01 30.16 5.56
CA MET A 1 -25.12 30.97 6.11
C MET A 1 -25.76 30.17 7.24
N PHE A 2 -26.33 30.83 8.25
CA PHE A 2 -27.05 30.17 9.34
C PHE A 2 -28.50 30.67 9.38
N TYR A 3 -29.41 29.83 9.86
CA TYR A 3 -30.76 30.26 10.24
C TYR A 3 -31.04 29.84 11.68
N TRP A 4 -31.89 30.62 12.35
CA TRP A 4 -32.32 30.31 13.70
C TRP A 4 -33.51 29.35 13.68
N ASN A 5 -33.41 28.25 14.42
CA ASN A 5 -34.51 27.33 14.68
C ASN A 5 -34.86 27.35 16.19
N PRO A 6 -35.96 28.00 16.60
CA PRO A 6 -36.34 28.13 18.01
C PRO A 6 -36.79 26.81 18.66
N SER A 7 -37.04 25.77 17.87
CA SER A 7 -37.52 24.46 18.35
C SER A 7 -36.46 23.36 18.29
N SER A 8 -35.28 23.64 17.71
CA SER A 8 -34.21 22.63 17.63
C SER A 8 -33.60 22.38 19.01
N THR A 9 -33.43 21.10 19.33
CA THR A 9 -32.77 20.61 20.54
C THR A 9 -31.46 19.87 20.22
N GLU A 10 -31.00 19.92 18.97
CA GLU A 10 -29.76 19.28 18.53
C GLU A 10 -28.58 19.77 19.39
N SER A 11 -27.68 18.85 19.74
CA SER A 11 -26.48 19.20 20.51
C SER A 11 -25.56 20.12 19.71
N ASP A 12 -24.93 21.08 20.39
CA ASP A 12 -23.87 21.88 19.80
C ASP A 12 -22.72 20.98 19.36
N ASN A 13 -22.29 21.13 18.09
CA ASN A 13 -21.13 20.44 17.55
C ASN A 13 -20.03 21.40 17.07
N GLY A 14 -20.21 22.70 17.30
CA GLY A 14 -19.27 23.76 16.99
C GLY A 14 -19.13 24.07 15.51
N GLY A 15 -19.98 23.51 14.62
CA GLY A 15 -19.84 23.66 13.17
C GLY A 15 -21.15 23.84 12.42
N THR A 16 -21.98 22.80 12.36
CA THR A 16 -23.29 22.82 11.68
C THR A 16 -24.42 23.20 12.64
N VAL A 17 -24.25 22.95 13.94
CA VAL A 17 -25.19 23.30 15.00
C VAL A 17 -24.44 24.11 16.05
N VAL A 18 -24.92 25.33 16.32
CA VAL A 18 -24.37 26.21 17.36
C VAL A 18 -25.49 26.54 18.35
N ASP A 19 -25.25 26.25 19.62
CA ASP A 19 -26.11 26.58 20.73
C ASP A 19 -25.78 27.97 21.30
N THR A 20 -26.73 28.58 21.99
CA THR A 20 -26.59 29.87 22.67
C THR A 20 -26.27 29.71 24.15
N THR A 21 -26.05 28.49 24.65
CA THR A 21 -25.76 28.22 26.07
C THR A 21 -24.44 28.86 26.55
N CYS A 22 -23.54 29.22 25.64
CA CYS A 22 -22.33 29.98 25.92
C CYS A 22 -22.57 31.49 26.07
N LEU A 23 -23.77 32.00 25.78
CA LEU A 23 -24.12 33.42 25.89
C LEU A 23 -24.73 33.75 27.27
N PRO A 24 -24.58 35.01 27.74
CA PRO A 24 -25.18 35.46 29.00
C PRO A 24 -26.71 35.30 29.07
N VAL A 25 -27.38 35.41 27.92
CA VAL A 25 -28.82 35.16 27.80
C VAL A 25 -29.01 33.88 26.98
N ARG A 26 -29.61 32.87 27.62
CA ARG A 26 -29.84 31.55 27.02
C ARG A 26 -31.16 31.54 26.26
N HIS A 27 -31.13 31.04 25.03
CA HIS A 27 -32.33 30.82 24.22
C HIS A 27 -32.51 29.31 23.98
N SER A 28 -33.75 28.84 23.97
CA SER A 28 -34.11 27.42 23.84
C SER A 28 -34.08 26.88 22.39
N GLY A 29 -33.22 27.41 21.53
CA GLY A 29 -33.11 27.03 20.11
C GLY A 29 -31.67 26.92 19.62
N ARG A 30 -31.49 26.67 18.32
CA ARG A 30 -30.16 26.50 17.70
C ARG A 30 -30.00 27.34 16.44
N TRP A 31 -28.77 27.79 16.20
CA TRP A 31 -28.35 28.24 14.88
C TRP A 31 -27.92 27.04 14.06
N LEU A 32 -28.63 26.79 12.95
CA LEU A 32 -28.37 25.68 12.04
C LEU A 32 -27.74 26.21 10.76
N ARG A 33 -26.62 25.61 10.37
CA ARG A 33 -25.91 25.97 9.14
C ARG A 33 -26.70 25.51 7.93
N ILE A 34 -26.90 26.40 6.97
CA ILE A 34 -27.46 26.08 5.65
C ILE A 34 -26.30 25.61 4.76
N TYR A 35 -26.36 24.37 4.30
CA TYR A 35 -25.41 23.78 3.36
C TYR A 35 -26.07 22.61 2.60
N ASP A 36 -25.54 22.27 1.43
CA ASP A 36 -26.08 21.21 0.56
C ASP A 36 -25.09 20.04 0.48
N GLY A 37 -25.11 19.18 1.49
CA GLY A 37 -24.32 17.93 1.55
C GLY A 37 -22.79 18.08 1.65
N LEU A 38 -22.25 19.29 1.47
CA LEU A 38 -20.83 19.57 1.56
C LEU A 38 -20.47 20.26 2.88
N MET A 39 -19.65 19.61 3.70
CA MET A 39 -19.09 20.17 4.94
C MET A 39 -17.62 20.57 4.78
N ASP A 40 -17.22 21.68 5.38
CA ASP A 40 -15.82 22.15 5.42
C ASP A 40 -15.27 21.97 6.84
N VAL A 41 -14.11 21.33 6.99
CA VAL A 41 -13.49 21.11 8.31
C VAL A 41 -13.23 22.40 9.08
N ARG A 42 -13.05 23.54 8.39
CA ARG A 42 -12.88 24.85 9.03
C ARG A 42 -14.11 25.30 9.80
N TRP A 43 -15.30 24.78 9.46
CA TRP A 43 -16.52 25.09 10.20
C TRP A 43 -16.43 24.60 11.64
N PHE A 44 -15.66 23.55 11.91
CA PHE A 44 -15.48 22.95 13.23
C PHE A 44 -14.23 23.48 13.97
N GLY A 45 -13.55 24.47 13.39
CA GLY A 45 -12.38 25.14 13.98
C GLY A 45 -11.02 24.70 13.44
N ALA A 46 -10.96 23.81 12.45
CA ALA A 46 -9.69 23.39 11.87
C ALA A 46 -9.05 24.55 11.09
N ARG A 47 -7.75 24.79 11.29
CA ARG A 47 -7.03 25.90 10.67
C ARG A 47 -6.20 25.48 9.47
N GLY A 48 -5.56 24.32 9.51
CA GLY A 48 -4.69 23.85 8.43
C GLY A 48 -3.45 24.72 8.23
N ASP A 49 -2.99 25.42 9.27
CA ASP A 49 -1.89 26.38 9.22
C ASP A 49 -0.49 25.76 9.47
N GLY A 50 -0.45 24.45 9.76
CA GLY A 50 0.79 23.71 10.04
C GLY A 50 1.35 23.89 11.44
N THR A 51 0.66 24.61 12.33
CA THR A 51 1.11 24.90 13.71
C THR A 51 0.04 24.62 14.76
N THR A 52 -1.21 24.89 14.44
CA THR A 52 -2.37 24.65 15.31
C THR A 52 -2.71 23.17 15.29
N ASP A 53 -2.86 22.59 16.48
CA ASP A 53 -3.39 21.23 16.63
C ASP A 53 -4.88 21.21 16.24
N ASP A 54 -5.15 20.62 15.08
CA ASP A 54 -6.47 20.56 14.47
C ASP A 54 -7.24 19.28 14.84
N THR A 55 -6.65 18.40 15.66
CA THR A 55 -7.17 17.04 15.94
C THR A 55 -8.63 17.05 16.36
N GLN A 56 -8.98 17.88 17.34
CA GLN A 56 -10.32 17.89 17.90
C GLN A 56 -11.35 18.48 16.92
N ALA A 57 -10.95 19.46 16.12
CA ALA A 57 -11.80 20.07 15.09
C ALA A 57 -12.04 19.09 13.93
N LEU A 58 -10.99 18.41 13.47
CA LEU A 58 -11.10 17.37 12.45
C LEU A 58 -11.96 16.20 12.91
N GLN A 59 -11.79 15.75 14.15
CA GLN A 59 -12.59 14.65 14.70
C GLN A 59 -14.08 15.03 14.76
N LYS A 60 -14.44 16.24 15.21
CA LYS A 60 -15.83 16.73 15.17
C LYS A 60 -16.40 16.74 13.75
N ALA A 61 -15.60 17.15 12.77
CA ALA A 61 -16.02 17.18 11.37
C ALA A 61 -16.26 15.77 10.81
N LEU A 62 -15.40 14.80 11.16
CA LEU A 62 -15.56 13.38 10.83
C LEU A 62 -16.82 12.77 11.48
N ASP A 63 -17.03 13.05 12.76
CA ASP A 63 -18.21 12.57 13.50
C ASP A 63 -19.51 13.12 12.90
N GLU A 64 -19.51 14.39 12.50
CA GLU A 64 -20.69 15.03 11.92
C GLU A 64 -21.02 14.51 10.51
N VAL A 65 -20.01 14.39 9.62
CA VAL A 65 -20.25 13.84 8.28
C VAL A 65 -20.67 12.38 8.33
N ARG A 66 -20.19 11.62 9.32
CA ARG A 66 -20.63 10.24 9.55
C ARG A 66 -22.13 10.16 9.83
N VAL A 67 -22.69 11.10 10.58
CA VAL A 67 -24.11 11.13 10.95
C VAL A 67 -24.98 11.62 9.80
N ARG A 68 -24.56 12.69 9.10
CA ARG A 68 -25.40 13.34 8.08
C ARG A 68 -25.17 12.84 6.65
N GLY A 69 -24.07 12.12 6.41
CA GLY A 69 -23.63 11.73 5.07
C GLY A 69 -23.13 12.90 4.23
N GLY A 70 -22.92 12.65 2.94
CA GLY A 70 -22.46 13.65 1.98
C GLY A 70 -20.94 13.68 1.83
N SER A 71 -20.36 14.87 1.82
CA SER A 71 -18.93 15.07 1.56
C SER A 71 -18.27 15.94 2.63
N LEU A 72 -17.01 15.61 2.95
CA LEU A 72 -16.16 16.37 3.86
C LEU A 72 -14.95 16.95 3.10
N PHE A 73 -14.86 18.27 3.08
CA PHE A 73 -13.80 19.03 2.45
C PHE A 73 -12.71 19.40 3.44
N PHE A 74 -11.49 19.12 3.02
CA PHE A 74 -10.26 19.58 3.64
C PHE A 74 -9.65 20.61 2.70
N PRO A 75 -9.80 21.91 2.94
CA PRO A 75 -9.10 22.95 2.18
C PRO A 75 -7.59 22.69 2.09
N PRO A 76 -6.90 23.31 1.12
CA PRO A 76 -5.44 23.22 1.08
C PRO A 76 -4.84 23.77 2.38
N GLY A 77 -3.94 23.01 2.98
CA GLY A 77 -3.41 23.28 4.30
C GLY A 77 -2.67 22.08 4.90
N ARG A 78 -1.95 22.36 5.99
CA ARG A 78 -1.27 21.37 6.82
C ARG A 78 -2.00 21.28 8.15
N TYR A 79 -2.66 20.17 8.40
CA TYR A 79 -3.45 19.97 9.61
C TYR A 79 -2.65 19.14 10.60
N ILE A 80 -2.26 19.72 11.73
CA ILE A 80 -1.52 18.98 12.76
C ILE A 80 -2.49 18.06 13.50
N VAL A 81 -2.08 16.80 13.67
CA VAL A 81 -2.86 15.73 14.30
C VAL A 81 -2.03 15.10 15.42
N SER A 82 -2.49 15.20 16.67
CA SER A 82 -1.82 14.71 17.88
C SER A 82 -2.41 13.40 18.42
N SER A 83 -3.54 12.93 17.89
CA SER A 83 -4.12 11.60 18.19
C SER A 83 -4.83 11.01 16.98
N THR A 84 -5.10 9.71 17.00
CA THR A 84 -5.82 9.01 15.92
C THR A 84 -7.10 9.72 15.52
N LEU A 85 -7.27 9.94 14.22
CA LEU A 85 -8.53 10.36 13.63
C LEU A 85 -9.34 9.15 13.20
N ASP A 86 -10.59 9.06 13.65
CA ASP A 86 -11.50 7.97 13.33
C ASP A 86 -12.67 8.48 12.50
N ALA A 87 -12.71 8.09 11.22
CA ALA A 87 -13.84 8.35 10.33
C ALA A 87 -15.06 7.45 10.62
N GLY A 88 -14.88 6.41 11.44
CA GLY A 88 -15.94 5.49 11.80
C GLY A 88 -16.42 4.61 10.65
N ALA A 89 -17.51 3.90 10.94
CA ALA A 89 -18.26 3.14 9.95
C ALA A 89 -19.30 4.03 9.27
N SER A 90 -19.08 4.33 7.99
CA SER A 90 -19.98 5.15 7.17
C SER A 90 -20.14 4.59 5.77
N GLN A 91 -21.25 4.88 5.11
CA GLN A 91 -21.45 4.49 3.71
C GLN A 91 -21.53 5.72 2.80
N GLY A 92 -20.84 5.68 1.66
CA GLY A 92 -21.02 6.68 0.60
C GLY A 92 -20.46 8.08 0.89
N ILE A 93 -19.60 8.24 1.91
CA ILE A 93 -18.99 9.54 2.23
C ILE A 93 -17.82 9.83 1.30
N ARG A 94 -17.72 11.08 0.83
CA ARG A 94 -16.56 11.56 0.08
C ARG A 94 -15.71 12.50 0.94
N TYR A 95 -14.49 12.09 1.22
CA TYR A 95 -13.44 12.90 1.85
C TYR A 95 -12.55 13.46 0.75
N PHE A 96 -12.38 14.77 0.68
CA PHE A 96 -11.62 15.38 -0.41
C PHE A 96 -10.72 16.53 0.04
N GLY A 97 -9.47 16.49 -0.42
CA GLY A 97 -8.48 17.54 -0.25
C GLY A 97 -8.56 18.58 -1.36
N GLY A 98 -8.46 19.85 -1.00
CA GLY A 98 -8.37 20.95 -1.95
C GLY A 98 -6.97 21.06 -2.56
N SER A 99 -6.88 21.53 -3.81
CA SER A 99 -5.60 21.88 -4.43
C SER A 99 -5.41 23.41 -4.44
N THR A 100 -4.20 23.89 -4.12
CA THR A 100 -3.81 25.30 -4.32
C THR A 100 -3.50 25.64 -5.78
N SER A 101 -3.47 24.66 -6.68
CA SER A 101 -3.18 24.86 -8.10
C SER A 101 -4.30 24.36 -9.01
N SER A 102 -4.59 25.16 -10.04
CA SER A 102 -5.47 24.83 -11.17
C SER A 102 -4.87 23.80 -12.13
N ARG A 103 -3.63 23.35 -11.89
CA ARG A 103 -2.95 22.26 -12.59
C ARG A 103 -2.86 21.06 -11.64
N GLY A 104 -3.77 20.12 -11.80
CA GLY A 104 -3.99 19.02 -10.86
C GLY A 104 -2.73 18.24 -10.51
N THR A 105 -2.62 17.88 -9.22
CA THR A 105 -1.89 16.71 -8.67
C THR A 105 -0.72 16.19 -9.49
N ASN A 106 0.23 17.05 -9.83
CA ASN A 106 1.48 16.60 -10.40
C ASN A 106 2.19 15.81 -9.30
N PHE A 107 2.30 14.50 -9.51
CA PHE A 107 3.30 13.72 -8.81
C PHE A 107 4.65 14.42 -9.01
N PRO A 108 5.42 14.67 -7.94
CA PRO A 108 6.81 15.03 -8.12
C PRO A 108 7.51 13.84 -8.79
N GLU A 109 7.76 13.94 -10.09
CA GLU A 109 8.60 13.00 -10.84
C GLU A 109 10.04 13.01 -10.32
N ASP A 110 10.43 14.06 -9.60
CA ASP A 110 11.79 14.44 -9.27
C ASP A 110 12.21 14.23 -7.80
N GLY A 111 11.43 13.50 -6.98
CA GLY A 111 11.85 13.06 -5.63
C GLY A 111 12.00 14.18 -4.57
N ASN A 112 12.02 15.44 -4.99
CA ASN A 112 11.90 16.62 -4.15
C ASN A 112 10.43 16.81 -3.77
N VAL A 113 10.11 16.69 -2.48
CA VAL A 113 8.74 16.78 -1.96
C VAL A 113 8.23 18.22 -2.10
N LYS A 114 7.73 18.58 -3.29
CA LYS A 114 6.76 19.67 -3.40
C LYS A 114 5.50 19.17 -2.70
N GLN A 115 5.24 19.76 -1.55
CA GLN A 115 4.23 19.40 -0.55
C GLN A 115 2.85 19.13 -1.20
N TRP A 116 2.15 18.11 -0.71
CA TRP A 116 0.78 17.86 -1.14
C TRP A 116 -0.14 18.98 -0.63
N PRO A 117 -1.08 19.48 -1.46
CA PRO A 117 -1.86 20.66 -1.13
C PRO A 117 -2.64 20.56 0.18
N THR A 118 -3.21 19.38 0.48
CA THR A 118 -3.89 19.07 1.73
C THR A 118 -3.17 17.90 2.39
N THR A 119 -2.63 18.12 3.59
CA THR A 119 -1.89 17.08 4.32
C THR A 119 -2.31 17.05 5.78
N LEU A 120 -2.64 15.85 6.29
CA LEU A 120 -2.76 15.56 7.71
C LEU A 120 -1.38 15.14 8.23
N VAL A 121 -0.87 15.84 9.24
CA VAL A 121 0.51 15.69 9.73
C VAL A 121 0.49 15.15 11.15
N TRP A 122 1.02 13.96 11.34
CA TRP A 122 1.14 13.34 12.66
C TRP A 122 2.20 14.04 13.51
N MET A 123 1.77 14.49 14.69
CA MET A 123 2.60 15.01 15.78
C MET A 123 2.21 14.33 17.12
N GLY A 124 1.52 13.19 17.06
CA GLY A 124 0.96 12.47 18.21
C GLY A 124 1.93 11.55 18.96
N GLY A 125 1.38 10.75 19.88
CA GLY A 125 2.08 9.93 20.87
C GLY A 125 3.19 9.00 20.35
N GLN A 126 4.09 8.62 21.28
CA GLN A 126 5.41 8.02 21.02
C GLN A 126 5.41 6.54 20.59
N ALA A 127 4.26 5.89 20.39
CA ALA A 127 4.24 4.45 20.17
C ALA A 127 4.11 4.08 18.68
N ASN A 128 4.97 3.17 18.24
CA ASN A 128 4.91 2.49 16.92
C ASN A 128 3.61 1.66 16.70
N SER A 129 2.63 1.74 17.60
CA SER A 129 1.30 1.13 17.49
C SER A 129 0.20 2.13 17.09
N ASP A 130 0.49 3.43 17.14
CA ASP A 130 -0.53 4.45 16.89
C ASP A 130 -0.88 4.56 15.41
N VAL A 131 -2.13 4.90 15.14
CA VAL A 131 -2.68 5.05 13.79
C VAL A 131 -2.98 6.52 13.56
N LEU A 132 -2.51 7.09 12.45
CA LEU A 132 -2.81 8.49 12.10
C LEU A 132 -4.30 8.63 11.72
N PHE A 133 -4.76 7.84 10.74
CA PHE A 133 -6.15 7.87 10.28
C PHE A 133 -6.72 6.47 10.16
N LYS A 134 -7.94 6.26 10.67
CA LYS A 134 -8.65 4.99 10.52
C LYS A 134 -10.07 5.15 9.99
N TRP A 135 -10.52 4.15 9.25
CA TRP A 135 -11.82 4.11 8.58
C TRP A 135 -12.40 2.70 8.56
N GLY A 136 -13.69 2.58 8.87
CA GLY A 136 -14.40 1.30 8.95
C GLY A 136 -15.68 1.22 8.12
N GLY A 137 -15.80 2.05 7.09
CA GLY A 137 -17.00 2.19 6.26
C GLY A 137 -16.96 1.47 4.90
N SER A 138 -17.95 1.71 4.04
CA SER A 138 -17.95 1.21 2.65
C SER A 138 -18.36 2.25 1.61
N HIS A 139 -18.01 2.02 0.34
CA HIS A 139 -18.36 2.91 -0.79
C HIS A 139 -17.90 4.38 -0.59
N CYS A 140 -16.91 4.59 0.27
CA CYS A 140 -16.38 5.92 0.54
C CYS A 140 -15.27 6.25 -0.46
N ILE A 141 -15.04 7.54 -0.66
CA ILE A 141 -14.00 8.05 -1.54
C ILE A 141 -13.06 8.92 -0.72
N PHE A 142 -11.75 8.70 -0.85
CA PHE A 142 -10.72 9.55 -0.28
C PHE A 142 -9.89 10.11 -1.42
N ASP A 143 -9.99 11.41 -1.67
CA ASP A 143 -9.42 12.03 -2.87
C ASP A 143 -8.52 13.22 -2.56
N GLY A 144 -7.25 13.15 -2.96
CA GLY A 144 -6.35 14.30 -2.88
C GLY A 144 -5.88 14.65 -1.46
N ILE A 145 -5.81 13.67 -0.57
CA ILE A 145 -5.40 13.86 0.83
C ILE A 145 -4.04 13.17 1.05
N GLY A 146 -3.09 13.92 1.61
CA GLY A 146 -1.83 13.40 2.10
C GLY A 146 -1.90 13.02 3.59
N PHE A 147 -1.29 11.91 3.95
CA PHE A 147 -1.09 11.47 5.32
C PHE A 147 0.42 11.42 5.60
N GLN A 148 0.90 12.34 6.39
CA GLN A 148 2.32 12.48 6.67
C GLN A 148 2.59 12.08 8.12
N GLY A 149 3.26 10.95 8.29
CA GLY A 149 4.04 10.67 9.48
C GLY A 149 5.25 11.60 9.56
N GLY A 150 5.74 11.83 10.77
CA GLY A 150 6.72 12.87 11.09
C GLY A 150 7.90 13.03 10.11
N TRP A 151 8.28 14.28 9.85
CA TRP A 151 9.60 14.67 9.35
C TRP A 151 10.07 15.99 10.01
N ASP A 152 11.37 16.07 10.29
CA ASP A 152 12.13 17.16 10.97
C ASP A 152 11.73 17.56 12.41
N CYS A 153 10.47 17.36 12.85
CA CYS A 153 10.00 17.83 14.15
C CYS A 153 9.17 16.82 14.98
N ALA A 154 8.95 15.60 14.48
CA ALA A 154 8.28 14.52 15.22
C ALA A 154 9.21 13.30 15.32
N PRO A 155 9.82 13.03 16.49
CA PRO A 155 10.76 11.92 16.67
C PRO A 155 10.10 10.53 16.58
N ASN A 156 8.77 10.45 16.56
CA ASN A 156 8.02 9.18 16.56
C ASN A 156 7.01 9.16 15.40
N PRO A 157 7.32 8.47 14.29
CA PRO A 157 6.34 8.23 13.24
C PRO A 157 5.20 7.34 13.76
N PRO A 158 3.98 7.43 13.18
CA PRO A 158 2.91 6.52 13.54
C PRO A 158 3.25 5.09 13.10
N GLY A 159 2.69 4.11 13.82
CA GLY A 159 2.72 2.71 13.41
C GLY A 159 2.05 2.51 12.06
N ILE A 160 0.88 3.13 11.87
CA ILE A 160 0.09 3.02 10.64
C ILE A 160 -0.35 4.41 10.17
N GLY A 161 -0.10 4.74 8.90
CA GLY A 161 -0.56 6.00 8.29
C GLY A 161 -2.06 6.00 8.02
N PHE A 162 -2.56 4.93 7.39
CA PHE A 162 -3.99 4.73 7.13
C PHE A 162 -4.38 3.29 7.46
N LEU A 163 -5.34 3.12 8.38
CA LEU A 163 -5.90 1.82 8.74
C LEU A 163 -7.34 1.70 8.25
N MET A 164 -7.58 0.70 7.42
CA MET A 164 -8.93 0.21 7.17
C MET A 164 -9.24 -0.90 8.16
N TYR A 165 -10.19 -0.68 9.06
CA TYR A 165 -10.57 -1.62 10.13
C TYR A 165 -12.01 -2.10 9.95
N LYS A 166 -12.36 -3.29 10.46
CA LYS A 166 -13.76 -3.75 10.42
C LYS A 166 -14.57 -3.11 11.54
N SER A 167 -15.78 -2.67 11.20
CA SER A 167 -16.82 -2.35 12.19
C SER A 167 -17.84 -3.49 12.31
N SER A 168 -18.45 -3.66 13.48
CA SER A 168 -19.51 -4.65 13.66
C SER A 168 -20.75 -4.26 12.84
N GLY A 169 -21.33 -5.23 12.13
CA GLY A 169 -22.59 -5.06 11.38
C GLY A 169 -22.47 -4.42 9.98
N LEU A 170 -21.28 -3.93 9.58
CA LEU A 170 -21.03 -3.43 8.23
C LEU A 170 -19.73 -4.01 7.66
N GLY A 171 -19.76 -4.50 6.41
CA GLY A 171 -18.53 -4.80 5.69
C GLY A 171 -17.77 -3.51 5.39
N THR A 172 -16.46 -3.49 5.60
CA THR A 172 -15.60 -2.36 5.27
C THR A 172 -15.02 -2.56 3.87
N GLY A 173 -14.78 -1.52 3.09
CA GLY A 173 -14.17 -1.63 1.75
C GLY A 173 -15.01 -1.03 0.63
N LYS A 174 -14.87 -1.51 -0.62
CA LYS A 174 -15.45 -0.81 -1.80
C LYS A 174 -15.02 0.65 -1.87
N GLY A 175 -13.87 0.96 -1.30
CA GLY A 175 -13.31 2.29 -1.20
C GLY A 175 -12.61 2.69 -2.49
N SER A 176 -12.68 3.96 -2.83
CA SER A 176 -11.90 4.56 -3.91
C SER A 176 -10.90 5.54 -3.32
N PHE A 177 -9.62 5.36 -3.65
CA PHE A 177 -8.51 6.16 -3.14
C PHE A 177 -7.74 6.82 -4.28
N PRO A 178 -8.35 7.76 -5.02
CA PRO A 178 -7.63 8.56 -6.00
C PRO A 178 -6.68 9.55 -5.30
N ARG A 179 -5.44 9.65 -5.77
CA ARG A 179 -4.50 10.72 -5.42
C ARG A 179 -4.27 10.78 -3.91
N ILE A 180 -3.90 9.64 -3.34
CA ILE A 180 -3.52 9.52 -1.93
C ILE A 180 -2.00 9.45 -1.84
N GLN A 181 -1.45 10.21 -0.89
CA GLN A 181 -0.08 10.07 -0.48
C GLN A 181 -0.02 9.65 0.98
N ILE A 182 0.87 8.70 1.30
CA ILE A 182 1.22 8.38 2.68
C ILE A 182 2.73 8.40 2.81
N SER A 183 3.24 9.03 3.87
CA SER A 183 4.68 9.10 4.10
C SER A 183 5.09 8.89 5.55
N HIS A 184 6.29 8.36 5.77
CA HIS A 184 6.95 8.18 7.08
C HIS A 184 6.10 7.52 8.16
N ALA A 185 5.52 6.36 7.84
CA ALA A 185 4.89 5.47 8.82
C ALA A 185 5.60 4.12 8.82
N ALA A 186 5.51 3.36 9.92
CA ALA A 186 6.03 1.99 9.91
C ALA A 186 5.28 1.15 8.85
N VAL A 187 3.97 1.34 8.73
CA VAL A 187 3.10 0.85 7.65
C VAL A 187 2.34 2.02 7.05
N GLY A 188 2.42 2.22 5.73
CA GLY A 188 1.71 3.28 5.03
C GLY A 188 0.21 3.07 5.09
N PHE A 189 -0.29 2.05 4.39
CA PHE A 189 -1.69 1.68 4.35
C PHE A 189 -1.86 0.23 4.81
N GLN A 190 -2.80 -0.02 5.73
CA GLN A 190 -3.11 -1.37 6.19
C GLN A 190 -4.60 -1.70 6.03
N CYS A 191 -4.88 -2.88 5.48
CA CYS A 191 -6.20 -3.51 5.45
C CYS A 191 -6.31 -4.55 6.57
N ALA A 192 -7.29 -4.35 7.46
CA ALA A 192 -7.58 -5.12 8.66
C ALA A 192 -6.54 -5.04 9.79
N GLU A 193 -7.00 -5.27 11.02
CA GLU A 193 -6.16 -5.27 12.23
C GLU A 193 -5.68 -6.68 12.59
N LEU A 194 -6.52 -7.69 12.37
CA LEU A 194 -6.26 -9.10 12.69
C LEU A 194 -6.57 -10.00 11.48
N ARG A 195 -5.99 -11.20 11.51
CA ARG A 195 -6.37 -12.31 10.61
C ARG A 195 -7.66 -12.93 11.13
N SER A 196 -8.77 -12.30 10.80
CA SER A 196 -10.12 -12.77 11.13
C SER A 196 -11.08 -12.44 9.98
N ASP A 197 -12.38 -12.67 10.14
CA ASP A 197 -13.46 -12.25 9.21
C ASP A 197 -13.60 -10.72 9.08
N ASP A 198 -12.50 -9.98 9.19
CA ASP A 198 -12.36 -8.55 8.99
C ASP A 198 -12.47 -8.24 7.50
N ASN A 199 -13.70 -8.34 6.97
CA ASN A 199 -13.99 -8.05 5.58
C ASN A 199 -13.59 -6.60 5.25
N CYS A 200 -12.46 -6.49 4.58
CA CYS A 200 -11.99 -5.30 3.89
C CYS A 200 -12.16 -5.57 2.41
N ASP A 201 -13.35 -5.30 1.88
CA ASP A 201 -13.80 -5.50 0.50
C ASP A 201 -13.04 -4.62 -0.50
N THR A 202 -13.22 -4.91 -1.79
CA THR A 202 -12.33 -4.54 -2.88
C THR A 202 -12.12 -3.05 -2.93
N CYS A 203 -10.88 -2.61 -2.94
CA CYS A 203 -10.55 -1.18 -2.98
C CYS A 203 -9.73 -0.86 -4.23
N ASN A 204 -9.99 0.32 -4.79
CA ASN A 204 -9.33 0.81 -5.99
C ASN A 204 -8.45 2.00 -5.62
N PHE A 205 -7.20 1.94 -6.04
CA PHE A 205 -6.18 2.94 -5.74
C PHE A 205 -5.70 3.55 -7.06
N GLY A 206 -6.06 4.82 -7.28
CA GLY A 206 -5.61 5.56 -8.45
C GLY A 206 -4.56 6.55 -7.99
N ARG A 207 -3.40 6.57 -8.64
CA ARG A 207 -2.35 7.54 -8.31
C ARG A 207 -1.91 7.51 -6.85
N PHE A 208 -1.52 6.33 -6.39
CA PHE A 208 -1.19 6.04 -5.00
C PHE A 208 0.31 6.21 -4.75
N HIS A 209 0.70 7.06 -3.80
CA HIS A 209 2.11 7.35 -3.50
C HIS A 209 2.47 7.02 -2.06
N ILE A 210 3.43 6.12 -1.88
CA ILE A 210 4.05 5.84 -0.59
C ILE A 210 5.48 6.39 -0.59
N LYS A 211 5.87 7.04 0.51
CA LYS A 211 7.26 7.52 0.68
C LYS A 211 7.82 7.25 2.08
N GLY A 212 9.01 6.69 2.18
CA GLY A 212 9.74 6.59 3.44
C GLY A 212 9.07 5.69 4.48
N CYS A 213 8.26 4.72 4.04
CA CYS A 213 7.57 3.79 4.93
C CYS A 213 8.34 2.47 5.05
N GLY A 214 8.23 1.79 6.20
CA GLY A 214 8.77 0.43 6.34
C GLY A 214 8.07 -0.54 5.39
N VAL A 215 6.74 -0.54 5.44
CA VAL A 215 5.84 -1.25 4.52
C VAL A 215 4.89 -0.25 3.87
N GLY A 216 4.68 -0.34 2.57
CA GLY A 216 3.81 0.58 1.84
C GLY A 216 2.34 0.20 1.96
N PHE A 217 1.98 -1.00 1.51
CA PHE A 217 0.61 -1.51 1.56
C PHE A 217 0.58 -2.91 2.18
N ARG A 218 -0.14 -3.07 3.29
CA ARG A 218 -0.26 -4.33 4.02
C ARG A 218 -1.69 -4.85 4.04
N VAL A 219 -1.85 -6.17 3.89
CA VAL A 219 -3.14 -6.86 3.97
C VAL A 219 -3.10 -7.99 4.98
N LYS A 220 -4.08 -8.00 5.90
CA LYS A 220 -4.20 -8.97 7.00
C LYS A 220 -5.55 -9.70 7.07
N ASN A 221 -6.48 -9.50 6.14
CA ASN A 221 -7.81 -10.12 6.20
C ASN A 221 -7.88 -11.48 5.49
N ASP A 222 -8.60 -12.45 6.05
CA ASP A 222 -8.67 -13.82 5.48
C ASP A 222 -9.76 -13.99 4.40
N GLN A 223 -10.63 -13.00 4.18
CA GLN A 223 -11.78 -13.12 3.27
C GLN A 223 -11.45 -13.01 1.77
N GLY A 224 -10.17 -13.00 1.37
CA GLY A 224 -9.82 -13.19 -0.04
C GLY A 224 -10.20 -12.03 -0.97
N VAL A 225 -10.14 -10.79 -0.48
CA VAL A 225 -10.60 -9.61 -1.22
C VAL A 225 -9.54 -9.06 -2.19
N ALA A 226 -9.98 -8.61 -3.38
CA ALA A 226 -9.13 -8.01 -4.39
C ALA A 226 -8.73 -6.53 -4.12
N HIS A 227 -7.51 -6.13 -4.45
CA HIS A 227 -7.12 -4.72 -4.51
C HIS A 227 -6.55 -4.37 -5.89
N SER A 228 -6.93 -3.21 -6.43
CA SER A 228 -6.44 -2.74 -7.73
C SER A 228 -5.70 -1.41 -7.61
N PHE A 229 -4.58 -1.30 -8.30
CA PHE A 229 -3.73 -0.12 -8.32
C PHE A 229 -3.48 0.33 -9.74
N ALA A 230 -3.63 1.62 -10.00
CA ALA A 230 -3.22 2.26 -11.24
C ALA A 230 -2.29 3.43 -10.92
N TYR A 231 -1.08 3.43 -11.49
CA TYR A 231 -0.05 4.46 -11.24
C TYR A 231 0.38 4.51 -9.76
N ALA A 232 0.88 3.39 -9.25
CA ALA A 232 1.41 3.31 -7.89
C ALA A 232 2.89 3.71 -7.87
N LYS A 233 3.28 4.61 -6.97
CA LYS A 233 4.67 5.01 -6.75
C LYS A 233 5.10 4.68 -5.32
N PHE A 234 6.28 4.08 -5.19
CA PHE A 234 6.90 3.80 -3.91
C PHE A 234 8.32 4.38 -3.91
N ASP A 235 8.58 5.33 -3.01
CA ASP A 235 9.91 5.93 -2.82
C ASP A 235 10.42 5.55 -1.43
N ASP A 236 11.68 5.14 -1.31
CA ASP A 236 12.32 4.90 -0.01
C ASP A 236 11.51 3.96 0.90
N THR A 237 10.88 2.94 0.31
CA THR A 237 9.93 2.07 1.01
C THR A 237 10.45 0.64 1.11
N GLY A 238 10.52 0.07 2.31
CA GLY A 238 11.14 -1.24 2.54
C GLY A 238 10.45 -2.41 1.79
N VAL A 239 9.12 -2.47 1.87
CA VAL A 239 8.29 -3.44 1.14
C VAL A 239 7.13 -2.71 0.48
N CYS A 240 6.94 -2.83 -0.84
CA CYS A 240 5.81 -2.16 -1.51
C CYS A 240 4.48 -2.79 -1.10
N PHE A 241 4.34 -4.11 -1.28
CA PHE A 241 3.13 -4.87 -0.94
C PHE A 241 3.46 -6.03 0.00
N ASP A 242 2.76 -6.12 1.13
CA ASP A 242 2.93 -7.13 2.17
C ASP A 242 1.61 -7.84 2.47
N PHE A 243 1.49 -9.08 2.00
CA PHE A 243 0.29 -9.90 2.16
C PHE A 243 0.54 -10.97 3.23
N GLU A 244 0.04 -10.69 4.44
CA GLU A 244 -0.04 -11.62 5.56
C GLU A 244 -1.30 -12.49 5.51
N ALA A 245 -2.32 -12.01 4.81
CA ALA A 245 -3.53 -12.71 4.36
C ALA A 245 -4.13 -11.85 3.23
N GLY A 246 -5.25 -12.25 2.65
CA GLY A 246 -5.95 -11.44 1.64
C GLY A 246 -6.31 -12.18 0.36
N GLY A 247 -6.68 -11.38 -0.64
CA GLY A 247 -7.10 -11.83 -1.95
C GLY A 247 -6.20 -11.36 -3.09
N PRO A 248 -6.73 -11.38 -4.33
CA PRO A 248 -5.99 -10.96 -5.51
C PRO A 248 -5.44 -9.52 -5.43
N LEU A 249 -4.33 -9.28 -6.11
CA LEU A 249 -3.76 -7.95 -6.29
C LEU A 249 -3.58 -7.72 -7.79
N ASP A 250 -4.06 -6.59 -8.30
CA ASP A 250 -3.77 -6.14 -9.66
C ASP A 250 -3.10 -4.76 -9.59
N VAL A 251 -1.91 -4.64 -10.18
CA VAL A 251 -1.14 -3.41 -10.20
C VAL A 251 -0.76 -3.08 -11.63
N GLN A 252 -1.22 -1.93 -12.10
CA GLN A 252 -0.91 -1.41 -13.42
C GLN A 252 -0.10 -0.13 -13.27
N HIS A 253 1.05 -0.04 -13.96
CA HIS A 253 1.98 1.09 -13.89
C HIS A 253 2.53 1.30 -12.47
N LEU A 254 3.50 0.47 -12.09
CA LEU A 254 4.21 0.63 -10.83
C LEU A 254 5.58 1.29 -11.05
N HIS A 255 5.90 2.28 -10.23
CA HIS A 255 7.23 2.87 -10.14
C HIS A 255 7.80 2.73 -8.73
N GLY A 256 8.94 2.05 -8.57
CA GLY A 256 9.65 1.94 -7.30
C GLY A 256 11.06 2.54 -7.36
N VAL A 257 11.42 3.36 -6.37
CA VAL A 257 12.75 3.98 -6.22
C VAL A 257 13.25 3.74 -4.80
N ARG A 258 14.41 3.07 -4.65
CA ARG A 258 14.97 2.64 -3.36
C ARG A 258 13.98 1.78 -2.54
N THR A 259 13.36 0.82 -3.21
CA THR A 259 12.39 -0.16 -2.71
C THR A 259 12.90 -1.59 -2.87
N PRO A 260 13.44 -2.22 -1.82
CA PRO A 260 14.15 -3.49 -1.96
C PRO A 260 13.24 -4.73 -2.07
N VAL A 261 11.95 -4.63 -1.72
CA VAL A 261 11.00 -5.74 -1.88
C VAL A 261 9.73 -5.25 -2.55
N LEU A 262 9.38 -5.83 -3.70
CA LEU A 262 8.13 -5.49 -4.39
C LEU A 262 6.94 -6.18 -3.73
N LEU A 263 6.96 -7.51 -3.62
CA LEU A 263 5.87 -8.28 -3.03
C LEU A 263 6.40 -9.26 -1.97
N ASN A 264 5.85 -9.18 -0.76
CA ASN A 264 6.03 -10.15 0.30
C ASN A 264 4.71 -10.90 0.56
N ILE A 265 4.79 -12.22 0.68
CA ILE A 265 3.68 -13.14 0.90
C ILE A 265 4.06 -14.05 2.06
N SER A 266 3.47 -13.82 3.22
CA SER A 266 3.83 -14.52 4.47
C SER A 266 2.68 -15.30 5.10
N GLY A 267 1.45 -15.14 4.57
CA GLY A 267 0.22 -15.77 5.04
C GLY A 267 -0.13 -17.13 4.45
N ALA A 268 -0.59 -18.07 5.28
CA ALA A 268 -1.24 -19.30 4.82
C ALA A 268 -2.70 -19.03 4.40
N GLY A 269 -3.21 -19.73 3.38
CA GLY A 269 -4.62 -19.64 2.96
C GLY A 269 -4.93 -18.65 1.82
N LEU A 270 -3.89 -18.10 1.20
CA LEU A 270 -4.02 -17.18 0.06
C LEU A 270 -4.33 -17.94 -1.24
N SER A 271 -5.61 -18.13 -1.56
CA SER A 271 -6.00 -18.45 -2.95
C SER A 271 -6.08 -17.15 -3.72
N SER A 272 -4.95 -16.69 -4.26
CA SER A 272 -4.84 -15.33 -4.79
C SER A 272 -3.96 -15.25 -6.02
N ALA A 273 -4.41 -14.44 -6.97
CA ALA A 273 -3.64 -14.05 -8.13
C ALA A 273 -3.06 -12.65 -7.91
N PHE A 274 -1.74 -12.55 -7.97
CA PHE A 274 -0.99 -11.31 -7.94
C PHE A 274 -0.56 -10.99 -9.36
N ARG A 275 -1.06 -9.90 -9.91
CA ARG A 275 -0.81 -9.46 -11.28
C ARG A 275 -0.17 -8.10 -11.24
N PHE A 276 0.93 -7.97 -11.96
CA PHE A 276 1.62 -6.72 -12.16
C PHE A 276 1.82 -6.50 -13.65
N GLY A 277 1.40 -5.34 -14.15
CA GLY A 277 1.63 -4.88 -15.51
C GLY A 277 2.39 -3.56 -15.52
N PHE A 278 3.37 -3.45 -16.42
CA PHE A 278 4.25 -2.28 -16.58
C PHE A 278 4.91 -1.85 -15.27
N ILE A 279 6.05 -2.47 -14.95
CA ILE A 279 6.78 -2.23 -13.71
C ILE A 279 8.12 -1.58 -14.02
N THR A 280 8.34 -0.38 -13.49
CA THR A 280 9.62 0.30 -13.52
C THR A 280 10.19 0.34 -12.10
N LEU A 281 11.25 -0.42 -11.84
CA LEU A 281 12.08 -0.22 -10.66
C LEU A 281 13.37 0.45 -11.10
N ASP A 282 13.68 1.62 -10.56
CA ASP A 282 14.89 2.37 -10.92
C ASP A 282 16.13 1.55 -10.56
N GLY A 283 16.74 0.87 -11.53
CA GLY A 283 17.86 -0.04 -11.31
C GLY A 283 19.13 0.64 -10.77
N ALA A 284 19.30 1.95 -11.01
CA ALA A 284 20.45 2.69 -10.47
C ALA A 284 20.27 2.99 -8.98
N GLN A 285 19.03 3.18 -8.53
CA GLN A 285 18.69 3.49 -7.14
C GLN A 285 18.33 2.23 -6.33
N ASN A 286 17.82 1.19 -7.00
CA ASN A 286 17.41 -0.08 -6.42
C ASN A 286 18.50 -1.14 -6.58
N GLU A 287 19.63 -0.95 -5.90
CA GLU A 287 20.76 -1.87 -6.01
C GLU A 287 20.40 -3.32 -5.54
N ARG A 288 19.32 -3.51 -4.78
CA ARG A 288 18.95 -4.80 -4.16
C ARG A 288 17.44 -5.03 -4.24
N VAL A 289 16.97 -5.83 -5.20
CA VAL A 289 15.53 -6.10 -5.36
C VAL A 289 15.18 -7.58 -5.20
N VAL A 290 14.31 -7.87 -4.24
CA VAL A 290 13.51 -9.08 -4.17
C VAL A 290 12.14 -8.78 -4.75
N TRP A 291 11.88 -9.27 -5.96
CA TRP A 291 10.62 -9.04 -6.68
C TRP A 291 9.45 -9.75 -5.99
N VAL A 292 9.67 -10.99 -5.57
CA VAL A 292 8.67 -11.77 -4.84
C VAL A 292 9.35 -12.56 -3.74
N ARG A 293 8.86 -12.41 -2.52
CA ARG A 293 9.20 -13.24 -1.37
C ARG A 293 7.96 -13.95 -0.88
N HIS A 294 7.89 -15.26 -1.09
CA HIS A 294 6.80 -16.10 -0.61
C HIS A 294 7.34 -17.11 0.41
N THR A 295 7.00 -16.90 1.68
CA THR A 295 7.46 -17.72 2.82
C THR A 295 6.35 -18.53 3.47
N ALA A 296 5.11 -18.43 3.00
CA ALA A 296 4.00 -19.16 3.60
C ALA A 296 4.11 -20.67 3.32
N THR A 297 3.98 -21.46 4.38
CA THR A 297 4.10 -22.93 4.33
C THR A 297 2.79 -23.66 4.64
N GLY A 298 1.88 -23.00 5.36
CA GLY A 298 0.65 -23.60 5.88
C GLY A 298 -0.58 -23.57 4.96
N GLY A 299 -0.53 -22.87 3.82
CA GLY A 299 -1.70 -22.67 2.94
C GLY A 299 -2.10 -23.90 2.12
N GLN A 300 -3.41 -24.05 1.90
CA GLN A 300 -4.03 -25.08 1.05
C GLN A 300 -3.96 -24.76 -0.46
N ASP A 301 -3.64 -23.53 -0.86
CA ASP A 301 -3.97 -23.01 -2.22
C ASP A 301 -2.79 -22.54 -3.08
N LEU A 302 -3.07 -22.41 -4.38
CA LEU A 302 -2.12 -21.95 -5.40
C LEU A 302 -1.89 -20.44 -5.35
N CYS A 303 -0.63 -20.02 -5.26
CA CYS A 303 -0.24 -18.62 -5.46
C CYS A 303 0.17 -18.40 -6.92
N TYR A 304 -0.56 -17.56 -7.64
CA TYR A 304 -0.21 -17.18 -9.01
C TYR A 304 0.37 -15.79 -9.05
N VAL A 305 1.63 -15.65 -9.46
CA VAL A 305 2.25 -14.34 -9.65
C VAL A 305 2.55 -14.15 -11.13
N THR A 306 1.97 -13.10 -11.73
CA THR A 306 2.26 -12.69 -13.11
C THR A 306 2.90 -11.32 -13.12
N ILE A 307 4.07 -11.21 -13.77
CA ILE A 307 4.76 -9.93 -14.01
C ILE A 307 4.85 -9.74 -15.51
N GLU A 308 4.25 -8.67 -16.02
CA GLU A 308 4.35 -8.22 -17.40
C GLU A 308 5.17 -6.94 -17.46
N GLY A 309 6.34 -7.00 -18.11
CA GLY A 309 7.17 -5.84 -18.39
C GLY A 309 6.83 -5.15 -19.71
N GLY A 310 7.39 -3.96 -19.90
CA GLY A 310 7.41 -3.19 -21.13
C GLY A 310 8.76 -3.16 -21.83
N GLN A 311 8.81 -2.47 -22.97
CA GLN A 311 10.03 -2.28 -23.75
C GLN A 311 10.99 -1.37 -22.97
N ALA A 312 12.20 -1.85 -22.65
CA ALA A 312 13.22 -1.20 -21.80
C ALA A 312 13.06 -1.29 -20.26
N ASP A 313 12.16 -2.12 -19.73
CA ASP A 313 12.16 -2.42 -18.28
C ASP A 313 13.37 -3.29 -17.89
N PHE A 314 14.17 -2.81 -16.93
CA PHE A 314 15.31 -3.53 -16.36
C PHE A 314 14.93 -4.20 -15.04
N MET A 315 15.23 -5.49 -14.90
CA MET A 315 15.08 -6.22 -13.64
C MET A 315 16.46 -6.58 -13.08
N GLN A 316 17.06 -5.67 -12.30
CA GLN A 316 18.40 -5.86 -11.75
C GLN A 316 18.35 -6.36 -10.29
N ASN A 317 19.09 -7.44 -10.00
CA ASN A 317 19.40 -7.89 -8.64
C ASN A 317 20.93 -7.96 -8.49
N GLN A 318 21.54 -6.92 -7.91
CA GLN A 318 23.01 -6.75 -7.90
C GLN A 318 23.75 -7.59 -6.84
N GLY A 319 23.09 -8.51 -6.14
CA GLY A 319 23.76 -9.58 -5.36
C GLY A 319 24.72 -9.15 -4.25
N LEU A 320 24.50 -8.00 -3.64
CA LEU A 320 25.41 -7.37 -2.66
C LEU A 320 25.42 -8.02 -1.25
N THR A 321 24.83 -9.20 -1.05
CA THR A 321 24.75 -9.86 0.27
C THR A 321 25.50 -11.18 0.32
N ASN A 322 26.14 -11.47 1.45
CA ASN A 322 26.65 -12.79 1.79
C ASN A 322 25.80 -13.37 2.95
N PRO A 323 24.98 -14.42 2.73
CA PRO A 323 24.81 -15.16 1.47
C PRO A 323 23.95 -14.43 0.42
N PRO A 324 24.07 -14.79 -0.87
CA PRO A 324 23.28 -14.21 -1.95
C PRO A 324 21.78 -14.53 -1.81
N ILE A 325 20.94 -13.54 -2.14
CA ILE A 325 19.47 -13.59 -2.01
C ILE A 325 18.82 -13.65 -3.40
N ALA A 326 17.86 -14.57 -3.57
CA ALA A 326 17.17 -14.73 -4.85
C ALA A 326 16.20 -13.60 -5.14
N ALA A 327 16.12 -13.21 -6.41
CA ALA A 327 15.19 -12.18 -6.91
C ALA A 327 13.72 -12.63 -6.74
N PHE A 328 13.47 -13.92 -7.00
CA PHE A 328 12.20 -14.61 -6.75
C PHE A 328 12.41 -15.73 -5.75
N GLN A 329 11.65 -15.72 -4.66
CA GLN A 329 11.63 -16.77 -3.63
C GLN A 329 10.21 -17.30 -3.55
N MET A 330 9.96 -18.46 -4.16
CA MET A 330 8.61 -19.02 -4.23
C MET A 330 8.43 -20.17 -3.25
N GLY A 331 7.43 -20.03 -2.37
CA GLY A 331 6.95 -21.07 -1.48
C GLY A 331 6.20 -22.19 -2.21
N PRO A 332 5.82 -23.27 -1.50
CA PRO A 332 5.11 -24.42 -2.06
C PRO A 332 3.81 -24.01 -2.79
N ARG A 333 3.39 -24.80 -3.79
CA ARG A 333 2.15 -24.59 -4.58
C ARG A 333 2.10 -23.24 -5.30
N SER A 334 3.25 -22.68 -5.69
CA SER A 334 3.29 -21.40 -6.41
C SER A 334 3.53 -21.58 -7.90
N VAL A 335 2.91 -20.71 -8.69
CA VAL A 335 3.16 -20.53 -10.12
C VAL A 335 3.62 -19.10 -10.36
N LEU A 336 4.87 -18.94 -10.81
CA LEU A 336 5.42 -17.66 -11.26
C LEU A 336 5.37 -17.61 -12.79
N ARG A 337 4.88 -16.51 -13.36
CA ARG A 337 4.97 -16.22 -14.79
C ARG A 337 5.52 -14.82 -15.02
N VAL A 338 6.59 -14.71 -15.80
CA VAL A 338 7.22 -13.44 -16.17
C VAL A 338 7.22 -13.32 -17.69
N ARG A 339 6.75 -12.17 -18.22
CA ARG A 339 6.60 -11.95 -19.67
C ARG A 339 7.16 -10.59 -20.10
N ASN A 340 7.67 -10.52 -21.33
CA ASN A 340 7.98 -9.28 -22.07
C ASN A 340 8.99 -8.35 -21.40
N VAL A 341 9.88 -8.88 -20.56
CA VAL A 341 10.94 -8.09 -19.89
C VAL A 341 12.16 -8.04 -20.80
N THR A 342 12.25 -7.01 -21.62
CA THR A 342 13.23 -6.95 -22.73
C THR A 342 14.49 -6.17 -22.41
N GLY A 343 14.49 -5.32 -21.37
CA GLY A 343 15.67 -4.54 -20.94
C GLY A 343 16.76 -5.38 -20.26
N GLY A 344 16.43 -6.60 -19.82
CA GLY A 344 17.39 -7.53 -19.24
C GLY A 344 17.05 -7.90 -17.79
N MET A 345 16.98 -9.20 -17.50
CA MET A 345 17.13 -9.75 -16.16
C MET A 345 18.60 -10.13 -15.98
N THR A 346 19.41 -9.21 -15.44
CA THR A 346 20.85 -9.43 -15.26
C THR A 346 21.14 -10.02 -13.89
N PHE A 347 21.97 -11.08 -13.86
CA PHE A 347 22.68 -11.47 -12.64
C PHE A 347 23.62 -10.33 -12.29
N GLY A 348 23.58 -9.85 -11.04
CA GLY A 348 24.60 -8.94 -10.55
C GLY A 348 25.98 -9.52 -10.82
N THR A 349 26.69 -8.94 -11.77
CA THR A 349 28.14 -9.05 -11.83
C THR A 349 28.65 -7.67 -11.52
N GLN A 350 29.34 -7.50 -10.37
CA GLN A 350 30.63 -6.80 -10.33
C GLN A 350 31.33 -6.81 -8.95
N SER A 351 32.67 -6.75 -9.03
CA SER A 351 33.71 -6.61 -8.00
C SER A 351 33.94 -7.72 -6.96
N THR A 352 32.92 -8.38 -6.38
CA THR A 352 33.12 -9.29 -5.21
C THR A 352 32.93 -10.79 -5.48
N GLY A 353 32.58 -11.18 -6.72
CA GLY A 353 32.74 -12.56 -7.20
C GLY A 353 31.69 -13.60 -6.80
N SER A 354 30.57 -13.25 -6.16
CA SER A 354 29.47 -14.20 -5.89
C SER A 354 28.14 -13.75 -6.53
N PRO A 355 27.56 -14.52 -7.47
CA PRO A 355 26.32 -14.16 -8.14
C PRO A 355 25.09 -14.38 -7.26
N SER A 356 24.09 -13.49 -7.35
CA SER A 356 22.75 -13.71 -6.78
C SER A 356 21.89 -14.57 -7.71
N PRO A 357 21.20 -15.61 -7.19
CA PRO A 357 20.32 -16.42 -8.02
C PRO A 357 19.09 -15.64 -8.47
N LEU A 358 18.59 -15.91 -9.68
CA LEU A 358 17.35 -15.32 -10.15
C LEU A 358 16.13 -15.89 -9.40
N LEU A 359 16.08 -17.22 -9.26
CA LEU A 359 14.95 -17.94 -8.70
C LEU A 359 15.42 -18.95 -7.65
N LYS A 360 14.74 -18.93 -6.49
CA LYS A 360 14.77 -19.95 -5.45
C LYS A 360 13.35 -20.47 -5.26
N LEU A 361 13.19 -21.76 -5.45
CA LEU A 361 11.94 -22.47 -5.21
C LEU A 361 12.13 -23.34 -3.96
N THR A 362 11.19 -23.27 -3.02
CA THR A 362 11.19 -24.12 -1.83
C THR A 362 9.99 -25.07 -1.89
N GLY A 363 10.25 -26.35 -2.09
CA GLY A 363 9.24 -27.40 -2.01
C GLY A 363 9.19 -27.99 -0.60
N THR A 364 7.99 -28.26 -0.09
CA THR A 364 7.75 -29.24 0.98
C THR A 364 7.32 -30.56 0.34
N SER A 365 7.64 -31.69 0.97
CA SER A 365 7.28 -33.03 0.48
C SER A 365 5.82 -33.08 0.00
N GLY A 366 5.61 -33.51 -1.25
CA GLY A 366 4.29 -33.60 -1.89
C GLY A 366 3.70 -32.29 -2.46
N ARG A 367 4.45 -31.19 -2.53
CA ARG A 367 3.97 -29.90 -3.09
C ARG A 367 4.94 -29.33 -4.13
N THR A 368 4.43 -29.06 -5.34
CA THR A 368 5.23 -28.57 -6.47
C THR A 368 5.25 -27.03 -6.55
N CYS A 369 6.30 -26.48 -7.16
CA CYS A 369 6.37 -25.07 -7.57
C CYS A 369 6.82 -24.99 -9.03
N SER A 370 6.27 -24.03 -9.77
CA SER A 370 6.57 -23.84 -11.20
C SER A 370 6.89 -22.38 -11.51
N ALA A 371 7.81 -22.16 -12.43
CA ALA A 371 8.10 -20.84 -12.99
C ALA A 371 8.20 -20.88 -14.51
N ILE A 372 7.61 -19.88 -15.18
CA ILE A 372 7.61 -19.72 -16.64
C ILE A 372 8.14 -18.34 -16.99
N PHE A 373 9.17 -18.29 -17.83
CA PHE A 373 9.71 -17.04 -18.39
C PHE A 373 9.48 -17.04 -19.91
N ASP A 374 8.75 -16.04 -20.40
CA ASP A 374 8.33 -15.90 -21.79
C ASP A 374 8.85 -14.57 -22.35
N SER A 375 9.58 -14.63 -23.47
CA SER A 375 10.06 -13.43 -24.18
C SER A 375 10.81 -12.42 -23.29
N CYS A 376 11.61 -12.94 -22.35
CA CYS A 376 12.45 -12.15 -21.45
C CYS A 376 13.92 -12.15 -21.90
N GLY A 377 14.55 -10.98 -21.97
CA GLY A 377 15.99 -10.84 -22.19
C GLY A 377 16.75 -11.34 -20.97
N LEU A 378 17.28 -12.56 -21.04
CA LEU A 378 18.13 -13.16 -20.02
C LEU A 378 19.58 -12.99 -20.47
N ASP A 379 20.37 -12.14 -19.79
CA ASP A 379 21.78 -11.92 -20.14
C ASP A 379 22.63 -13.12 -19.69
N ASP A 380 23.01 -13.97 -20.65
CA ASP A 380 23.68 -15.26 -20.45
C ASP A 380 25.19 -15.26 -20.68
N THR A 381 25.79 -14.08 -20.67
CA THR A 381 27.15 -13.85 -21.14
C THR A 381 28.27 -14.34 -20.21
N ASN A 382 27.99 -14.84 -19.00
CA ASN A 382 29.01 -15.42 -18.10
C ASN A 382 28.97 -16.96 -17.98
N PRO A 383 29.79 -17.69 -18.74
CA PRO A 383 29.83 -19.17 -18.71
C PRO A 383 30.48 -19.76 -17.45
N ARG A 384 31.04 -18.96 -16.52
CA ARG A 384 31.75 -19.48 -15.32
C ARG A 384 30.83 -19.78 -14.12
N THR A 385 29.58 -19.32 -14.15
CA THR A 385 28.66 -19.40 -13.00
C THR A 385 27.49 -20.34 -13.31
N GLY A 386 27.73 -21.64 -13.28
CA GLY A 386 26.78 -22.70 -13.64
C GLY A 386 25.55 -22.90 -12.74
N ALA A 387 24.92 -21.85 -12.21
CA ALA A 387 23.68 -21.96 -11.45
C ALA A 387 22.78 -20.72 -11.66
N TRP A 388 21.93 -20.79 -12.69
CA TRP A 388 20.85 -19.82 -12.95
C TRP A 388 19.66 -19.99 -12.01
N LEU A 389 19.56 -21.18 -11.43
CA LEU A 389 18.44 -21.70 -10.69
C LEU A 389 18.99 -22.49 -9.50
N ILE A 390 18.64 -22.08 -8.29
CA ILE A 390 18.96 -22.83 -7.07
C ILE A 390 17.69 -23.55 -6.64
N LEU A 391 17.67 -24.87 -6.82
CA LEU A 391 16.60 -25.75 -6.35
C LEU A 391 16.91 -26.11 -4.89
N ALA A 392 16.13 -25.57 -3.95
CA ALA A 392 16.23 -25.94 -2.54
C ALA A 392 15.07 -26.89 -2.19
N GLY A 393 15.33 -28.19 -2.18
CA GLY A 393 14.40 -29.18 -1.60
C GLY A 393 14.46 -29.17 -0.08
N SER A 394 13.42 -29.68 0.58
CA SER A 394 13.38 -29.84 2.05
C SER A 394 14.23 -31.02 2.58
N GLY A 395 15.15 -31.54 1.76
CA GLY A 395 16.12 -32.59 2.12
C GLY A 395 17.56 -32.08 1.99
N SER A 396 18.52 -32.83 2.52
CA SER A 396 19.96 -32.51 2.53
C SER A 396 20.61 -32.38 1.13
N THR A 397 19.87 -32.63 0.06
CA THR A 397 20.30 -32.55 -1.34
C THR A 397 19.92 -31.22 -1.99
N ARG A 398 20.92 -30.35 -2.20
CA ARG A 398 20.79 -29.18 -3.10
C ARG A 398 20.94 -29.67 -4.54
N HIS A 399 19.88 -29.56 -5.35
CA HIS A 399 19.98 -29.86 -6.78
C HIS A 399 20.40 -28.59 -7.54
N ARG A 400 21.53 -28.65 -8.26
CA ARG A 400 21.99 -27.61 -9.17
C ARG A 400 21.53 -28.00 -10.57
N ALA A 401 20.56 -27.29 -11.14
CA ALA A 401 20.15 -27.54 -12.52
C ALA A 401 21.25 -27.01 -13.46
N LEU A 402 21.95 -27.93 -14.14
CA LEU A 402 23.00 -27.60 -15.10
C LEU A 402 22.41 -27.27 -16.48
N ARG A 403 23.19 -26.48 -17.21
CA ARG A 403 22.96 -25.81 -18.51
C ARG A 403 22.29 -26.65 -19.61
N ASP A 404 22.39 -27.98 -19.56
CA ASP A 404 22.08 -28.85 -20.70
C ASP A 404 20.66 -29.41 -20.71
N CYS A 405 19.87 -29.25 -19.63
CA CYS A 405 18.49 -29.74 -19.60
C CYS A 405 17.45 -28.78 -20.21
N TYR A 406 17.87 -27.60 -20.71
CA TYR A 406 16.96 -26.52 -21.15
C TYR A 406 17.11 -26.11 -22.62
N ARG A 407 17.80 -26.91 -23.44
CA ARG A 407 17.84 -26.69 -24.89
C ARG A 407 16.59 -27.28 -25.54
N THR A 408 15.57 -26.45 -25.73
CA THR A 408 14.82 -26.27 -27.00
C THR A 408 13.57 -25.42 -26.80
N SER A 409 13.67 -24.13 -27.14
CA SER A 409 12.71 -23.37 -27.96
C SER A 409 12.94 -21.87 -27.69
N LYS A 410 12.90 -21.07 -28.76
CA LYS A 410 13.25 -19.64 -28.74
C LYS A 410 12.30 -18.74 -27.93
N HIS A 411 11.28 -19.28 -27.23
CA HIS A 411 10.20 -18.45 -26.69
C HIS A 411 9.69 -18.80 -25.28
N ALA A 412 10.06 -19.92 -24.63
CA ALA A 412 9.67 -20.17 -23.23
C ALA A 412 10.67 -21.06 -22.48
N ARG A 413 11.05 -20.67 -21.25
CA ARG A 413 11.85 -21.51 -20.33
C ARG A 413 10.98 -21.87 -19.12
N ILE A 414 10.70 -23.17 -18.93
CA ILE A 414 9.88 -23.70 -17.83
C ILE A 414 10.79 -24.37 -16.81
N ALA A 415 10.74 -23.96 -15.54
CA ALA A 415 11.37 -24.67 -14.43
C ALA A 415 10.29 -25.24 -13.51
N THR A 416 10.20 -26.57 -13.45
CA THR A 416 9.29 -27.29 -12.54
C THR A 416 10.13 -28.02 -11.50
N ILE A 417 9.80 -27.88 -10.21
CA ILE A 417 10.37 -28.70 -9.15
C ILE A 417 9.30 -29.63 -8.60
N GLU A 418 9.54 -30.94 -8.73
CA GLU A 418 8.91 -31.96 -7.93
C GLU A 418 9.81 -32.25 -6.72
N ALA A 419 9.30 -32.02 -5.51
CA ALA A 419 9.99 -32.44 -4.29
C ALA A 419 9.87 -33.97 -4.20
N THR A 420 10.95 -34.70 -4.51
CA THR A 420 10.99 -36.15 -4.33
C THR A 420 11.08 -36.52 -2.85
N SER A 421 10.44 -37.64 -2.51
CA SER A 421 10.15 -38.20 -1.18
C SER A 421 11.25 -38.07 -0.13
#